data_AF-A0A1M5FA55-F1
#
_entry.id   AF-A0A1M5FA55-F1
#
_cell.length_a   1.000
_cell.length_b   1.000
_cell.length_c   1.000
_cell.angle_alpha   90.00
_cell.angle_beta   90.00
_cell.angle_gamma   90.00
#
_symmetry.space_group_name_H-M   'P 1'
#
loop_
_entity.id
_entity.type
_entity.pdbx_description
1 polymer ?
#
loop_
_entity_poly.entity_id
_entity_poly.type
_entity_poly.pdbx_seq_one_letter_code
_entity_poly.pdbx_strand_id
1 'polypeptide(L)'
;MMLTERDMKLLEHLKRYGVITKEGAGALYGTEKYHDTRLTELYRAGYVKRKYGIVYLGKKGKEVVGEGKKLPTDKMMKRRAIRISEMAAYFEGSAWTFVPSWEVKRREGEIDRGGRFLGLLEGRTEYMVYDVGEKPNEVTIKRMKDEMRKLYKVGVYRAVVFYGSGEAREKYGTEGLGLTEQLALPYPEGIELLRKHGERDIVKEAARKAFGEVREPEWSEADCTAEGKQVVVLVLNDIEKRAKLKNYFELAKYRHTKVQEVIIVCLKEQEETFRKEYPMCEIRTVEI
;
A
#
# COMPACT_ATOMS: atom_id res chain seq x y z
N MET A 1 -14.43 23.25 -26.11
CA MET A 1 -14.28 21.93 -25.45
C MET A 1 -15.29 21.85 -24.32
N MET A 2 -16.12 20.81 -24.28
CA MET A 2 -17.03 20.52 -23.18
C MET A 2 -16.32 19.62 -22.15
N LEU A 3 -16.50 19.92 -20.87
CA LEU A 3 -15.96 19.10 -19.77
C LEU A 3 -16.87 17.89 -19.56
N THR A 4 -16.25 16.72 -19.42
CA THR A 4 -16.92 15.47 -19.04
C THR A 4 -16.91 15.33 -17.51
N GLU A 5 -17.69 14.40 -16.98
CA GLU A 5 -17.66 14.06 -15.55
C GLU A 5 -16.26 13.63 -15.08
N ARG A 6 -15.51 12.90 -15.92
CA ARG A 6 -14.13 12.47 -15.59
C ARG A 6 -13.17 13.66 -15.53
N ASP A 7 -13.35 14.66 -16.38
CA ASP A 7 -12.56 15.90 -16.29
C ASP A 7 -12.92 16.68 -15.02
N MET A 8 -14.20 16.74 -14.66
CA MET A 8 -14.62 17.36 -13.40
C MET A 8 -14.03 16.65 -12.18
N LYS A 9 -14.01 15.31 -12.18
CA LYS A 9 -13.32 14.51 -11.14
C LYS A 9 -11.83 14.86 -11.05
N LEU A 10 -11.12 14.95 -12.19
CA LEU A 10 -9.72 15.37 -12.19
C LEU A 10 -9.55 16.79 -11.63
N LEU A 11 -10.40 17.74 -11.99
CA LEU A 11 -10.28 19.11 -11.51
C LEU A 11 -10.55 19.20 -10.00
N GLU A 12 -11.58 18.53 -9.47
CA GLU A 12 -11.84 18.46 -8.03
C GLU A 12 -10.71 17.74 -7.28
N HIS A 13 -10.13 16.70 -7.86
CA HIS A 13 -8.93 16.06 -7.32
C HIS A 13 -7.76 17.03 -7.23
N LEU A 14 -7.48 17.76 -8.31
CA LEU A 14 -6.42 18.77 -8.35
C LEU A 14 -6.70 19.95 -7.40
N LYS A 15 -7.97 20.30 -7.15
CA LYS A 15 -8.33 21.29 -6.12
C LYS A 15 -7.97 20.78 -4.74
N ARG A 16 -8.37 19.55 -4.39
CA ARG A 16 -8.14 18.97 -3.06
C ARG A 16 -6.66 18.69 -2.77
N TYR A 17 -5.96 18.11 -3.74
CA TYR A 17 -4.58 17.61 -3.56
C TYR A 17 -3.51 18.56 -4.14
N GLY A 18 -3.89 19.49 -5.01
CA GLY A 18 -3.01 20.50 -5.63
C GLY A 18 -2.25 20.01 -6.86
N VAL A 19 -2.11 18.70 -7.04
CA VAL A 19 -1.19 18.08 -8.00
C VAL A 19 -1.62 16.66 -8.31
N ILE A 20 -1.25 16.11 -9.47
CA ILE A 20 -1.25 14.66 -9.72
C ILE A 20 -0.21 14.34 -10.81
N THR A 21 0.31 13.12 -10.85
CA THR A 21 1.12 12.64 -11.98
C THR A 21 0.23 12.31 -13.17
N LYS A 22 0.84 12.17 -14.35
CA LYS A 22 0.17 11.68 -15.55
C LYS A 22 -0.43 10.29 -15.30
N GLU A 23 0.33 9.41 -14.67
CA GLU A 23 -0.02 8.03 -14.35
C GLU A 23 -1.20 8.00 -13.36
N GLY A 24 -1.15 8.80 -12.29
CA GLY A 24 -2.27 8.93 -11.34
C GLY A 24 -3.53 9.52 -11.99
N ALA A 25 -3.40 10.45 -12.94
CA ALA A 25 -4.54 10.91 -13.72
C ALA A 25 -5.12 9.77 -14.58
N GLY A 26 -4.27 8.89 -15.13
CA GLY A 26 -4.71 7.67 -15.81
C GLY A 26 -5.66 6.82 -14.96
N ALA A 27 -5.35 6.65 -13.65
CA ALA A 27 -6.19 5.93 -12.70
C ALA A 27 -7.61 6.52 -12.59
N LEU A 28 -7.76 7.85 -12.58
CA LEU A 28 -9.07 8.51 -12.53
C LEU A 28 -9.90 8.34 -13.81
N TYR A 29 -9.23 8.20 -14.96
CA TYR A 29 -9.88 8.05 -16.26
C TYR A 29 -10.14 6.59 -16.65
N GLY A 30 -9.57 5.63 -15.92
CA GLY A 30 -9.77 4.18 -16.09
C GLY A 30 -9.19 3.56 -17.36
N THR A 31 -8.44 4.33 -18.19
CA THR A 31 -7.83 3.81 -19.43
C THR A 31 -6.55 4.57 -19.80
N GLU A 32 -5.52 3.85 -20.26
CA GLU A 32 -4.19 4.42 -20.56
C GLU A 32 -4.15 5.36 -21.78
N LYS A 33 -4.92 5.10 -22.85
CA LYS A 33 -4.85 5.93 -24.07
C LYS A 33 -5.78 7.15 -24.02
N TYR A 34 -6.93 7.04 -23.34
CA TYR A 34 -7.93 8.09 -23.32
C TYR A 34 -7.48 9.31 -22.51
N HIS A 35 -6.81 9.09 -21.37
CA HIS A 35 -6.41 10.18 -20.48
C HIS A 35 -5.38 11.12 -21.14
N ASP A 36 -4.54 10.63 -22.05
CA ASP A 36 -3.53 11.44 -22.74
C ASP A 36 -4.12 12.49 -23.66
N THR A 37 -5.11 12.07 -24.45
CA THR A 37 -5.88 12.96 -25.31
C THR A 37 -6.62 13.99 -24.46
N ARG A 38 -7.35 13.54 -23.43
CA ARG A 38 -8.13 14.43 -22.55
C ARG A 38 -7.27 15.46 -21.83
N LEU A 39 -6.18 15.04 -21.20
CA LEU A 39 -5.27 15.95 -20.53
C LEU A 39 -4.64 16.97 -21.52
N THR A 40 -4.46 16.60 -22.79
CA THR A 40 -3.92 17.50 -23.83
C THR A 40 -4.96 18.55 -24.24
N GLU A 41 -6.21 18.14 -24.40
CA GLU A 41 -7.33 19.04 -24.66
C GLU A 41 -7.55 19.99 -23.48
N LEU A 42 -7.55 19.49 -22.24
CA LEU A 42 -7.67 20.30 -21.02
C LEU A 42 -6.52 21.31 -20.90
N TYR A 43 -5.30 20.90 -21.25
CA TYR A 43 -4.14 21.80 -21.26
C TYR A 43 -4.31 22.92 -22.29
N ARG A 44 -4.63 22.58 -23.54
CA ARG A 44 -4.87 23.56 -24.62
C ARG A 44 -6.02 24.52 -24.29
N ALA A 45 -7.06 24.02 -23.63
CA ALA A 45 -8.20 24.82 -23.21
C ALA A 45 -7.90 25.70 -21.97
N GLY A 46 -6.81 25.46 -21.26
CA GLY A 46 -6.37 26.24 -20.09
C GLY A 46 -6.92 25.76 -18.74
N TYR A 47 -7.55 24.57 -18.70
CA TYR A 47 -8.09 23.98 -17.47
C TYR A 47 -7.00 23.36 -16.59
N VAL A 48 -5.94 22.83 -17.20
CA VAL A 48 -4.79 22.27 -16.49
C VAL A 48 -3.48 22.85 -17.00
N LYS A 49 -2.44 22.75 -16.18
CA LYS A 49 -1.03 23.00 -16.56
C LYS A 49 -0.26 21.70 -16.43
N ARG A 50 0.75 21.51 -17.29
CA ARG A 50 1.64 20.33 -17.27
C ARG A 50 3.09 20.77 -17.11
N LYS A 51 3.85 20.09 -16.26
CA LYS A 51 5.29 20.30 -16.08
C LYS A 51 5.97 18.99 -15.67
N TYR A 52 6.88 18.48 -16.51
CA TYR A 52 7.64 17.24 -16.26
C TYR A 52 6.77 16.04 -15.83
N GLY A 53 5.71 15.73 -16.59
CA GLY A 53 4.80 14.62 -16.25
C GLY A 53 3.84 14.90 -15.09
N ILE A 54 3.87 16.10 -14.50
CA ILE A 54 2.99 16.49 -13.39
C ILE A 54 1.91 17.45 -13.89
N VAL A 55 0.68 17.23 -13.45
CA VAL A 55 -0.52 18.01 -13.78
C VAL A 55 -0.94 18.87 -12.59
N TYR A 56 -1.34 20.11 -12.87
CA TYR A 56 -1.81 21.11 -11.90
C TYR A 56 -3.05 21.82 -12.44
N LEU A 57 -3.82 22.51 -11.58
CA LEU A 57 -4.89 23.39 -12.05
C LEU A 57 -4.33 24.54 -12.91
N GLY A 58 -4.97 24.75 -14.06
CA GLY A 58 -4.81 25.92 -14.92
C GLY A 58 -5.74 27.05 -14.47
N LYS A 59 -5.66 28.20 -15.16
CA LYS A 59 -6.46 29.38 -14.82
C LYS A 59 -7.96 29.07 -14.90
N LYS A 60 -8.42 28.49 -16.03
CA LYS A 60 -9.83 28.13 -16.20
C LYS A 60 -10.25 27.01 -15.25
N GLY A 61 -9.35 26.08 -14.92
CA GLY A 61 -9.64 25.03 -13.94
C GLY A 61 -10.00 25.64 -12.58
N LYS A 62 -9.23 26.65 -12.14
CA LYS A 62 -9.51 27.38 -10.90
C LYS A 62 -10.81 28.18 -10.96
N GLU A 63 -11.17 28.73 -12.11
CA GLU A 63 -12.46 29.41 -12.30
C GLU A 63 -13.64 28.42 -12.14
N VAL A 64 -13.45 27.14 -12.50
CA VAL A 64 -14.48 26.10 -12.40
C VAL A 64 -14.60 25.52 -11.00
N VAL A 65 -13.48 25.08 -10.40
CA VAL A 65 -13.50 24.33 -9.12
C VAL A 65 -12.98 25.13 -7.93
N GLY A 66 -12.50 26.35 -8.14
CA GLY A 66 -11.86 27.19 -7.13
C GLY A 66 -10.34 26.98 -7.02
N GLU A 67 -9.72 27.73 -6.10
CA GLU A 67 -8.29 27.62 -5.84
C GLU A 67 -7.92 26.26 -5.23
N GLY A 68 -6.87 25.65 -5.79
CA GLY A 68 -6.38 24.37 -5.31
C GLY A 68 -5.45 24.50 -4.10
N LYS A 69 -5.23 23.38 -3.41
CA LYS A 69 -4.25 23.27 -2.34
C LYS A 69 -2.87 23.73 -2.81
N LYS A 70 -2.28 24.68 -2.06
CA LYS A 70 -0.90 25.13 -2.30
C LYS A 70 0.07 24.00 -1.98
N LEU A 71 1.02 23.77 -2.88
CA LEU A 71 2.06 22.79 -2.68
C LEU A 71 3.24 23.36 -1.91
N PRO A 72 3.92 22.55 -1.10
CA PRO A 72 5.19 22.91 -0.51
C PRO A 72 6.24 23.25 -1.57
N THR A 73 7.11 24.21 -1.24
CA THR A 73 8.29 24.55 -2.04
C THR A 73 9.41 23.52 -1.87
N ASP A 74 9.53 22.95 -0.66
CA ASP A 74 10.48 21.88 -0.36
C ASP A 74 10.25 20.64 -1.24
N LYS A 75 11.33 20.14 -1.85
CA LYS A 75 11.29 19.06 -2.84
C LYS A 75 10.78 17.75 -2.24
N MET A 76 11.18 17.43 -1.01
CA MET A 76 10.77 16.19 -0.34
C MET A 76 9.28 16.24 0.03
N MET A 77 8.84 17.35 0.62
CA MET A 77 7.43 17.56 0.96
C MET A 77 6.54 17.61 -0.29
N LYS A 78 7.03 18.17 -1.40
CA LYS A 78 6.33 18.15 -2.69
C LYS A 78 6.20 16.74 -3.24
N ARG A 79 7.25 15.91 -3.19
CA ARG A 79 7.17 14.49 -3.57
C ARG A 79 6.15 13.73 -2.73
N ARG A 80 6.16 13.95 -1.41
CA ARG A 80 5.16 13.37 -0.50
C ARG A 80 3.74 13.82 -0.87
N ALA A 81 3.52 15.10 -1.17
CA ALA A 81 2.21 15.60 -1.60
C ALA A 81 1.74 14.95 -2.92
N ILE A 82 2.64 14.74 -3.88
CA ILE A 82 2.36 14.00 -5.10
C ILE A 82 1.94 12.56 -4.77
N ARG A 83 2.69 11.87 -3.91
CA ARG A 83 2.34 10.49 -3.56
C ARG A 83 0.99 10.39 -2.84
N ILE A 84 0.66 11.31 -1.95
CA ILE A 84 -0.66 11.34 -1.29
C ILE A 84 -1.77 11.53 -2.33
N SER A 85 -1.55 12.40 -3.32
CA SER A 85 -2.48 12.60 -4.42
C SER A 85 -2.67 11.34 -5.26
N GLU A 86 -1.58 10.65 -5.57
CA GLU A 86 -1.62 9.39 -6.31
C GLU A 86 -2.38 8.31 -5.54
N MET A 87 -2.10 8.13 -4.24
CA MET A 87 -2.84 7.18 -3.39
C MET A 87 -4.34 7.44 -3.44
N ALA A 88 -4.75 8.71 -3.30
CA ALA A 88 -6.16 9.06 -3.41
C ALA A 88 -6.77 8.68 -4.77
N ALA A 89 -6.06 8.95 -5.87
CA ALA A 89 -6.52 8.61 -7.21
C ALA A 89 -6.57 7.09 -7.45
N TYR A 90 -5.58 6.35 -6.93
CA TYR A 90 -5.51 4.91 -7.08
C TYR A 90 -6.55 4.16 -6.28
N PHE A 91 -7.00 4.68 -5.14
CA PHE A 91 -8.07 4.06 -4.35
C PHE A 91 -9.46 4.62 -4.66
N GLU A 92 -9.57 5.60 -5.55
CA GLU A 92 -10.85 6.11 -6.04
C GLU A 92 -11.71 4.96 -6.61
N GLY A 93 -12.96 4.90 -6.17
CA GLY A 93 -13.92 3.86 -6.58
C GLY A 93 -13.57 2.44 -6.14
N SER A 94 -12.61 2.25 -5.22
CA SER A 94 -12.36 0.95 -4.58
C SER A 94 -13.20 0.78 -3.31
N ALA A 95 -13.13 -0.41 -2.70
CA ALA A 95 -13.68 -0.66 -1.36
C ALA A 95 -12.95 0.13 -0.24
N TRP A 96 -11.81 0.76 -0.55
CA TRP A 96 -11.08 1.60 0.39
C TRP A 96 -11.40 3.08 0.20
N THR A 97 -11.57 3.77 1.32
CA THR A 97 -11.56 5.22 1.40
C THR A 97 -10.18 5.68 1.87
N PHE A 98 -9.47 6.44 1.02
CA PHE A 98 -8.18 7.01 1.39
C PHE A 98 -8.34 8.40 2.03
N VAL A 99 -8.01 8.50 3.32
CA VAL A 99 -7.98 9.76 4.07
C VAL A 99 -6.54 10.29 4.10
N PRO A 100 -6.25 11.45 3.48
CA PRO A 100 -4.88 11.95 3.41
C PRO A 100 -4.35 12.38 4.79
N SER A 101 -3.05 12.26 5.00
CA SER A 101 -2.41 12.46 6.31
C SER A 101 -2.70 13.81 6.98
N TRP A 102 -2.91 14.90 6.23
CA TRP A 102 -3.28 16.19 6.85
C TRP A 102 -4.72 16.20 7.38
N GLU A 103 -5.61 15.35 6.87
CA GLU A 103 -6.95 15.17 7.43
C GLU A 103 -6.87 14.29 8.67
N VAL A 104 -6.14 13.18 8.59
CA VAL A 104 -5.89 12.29 9.74
C VAL A 104 -5.29 13.07 10.92
N LYS A 105 -4.22 13.86 10.69
CA LYS A 105 -3.59 14.71 11.73
C LYS A 105 -4.48 15.82 12.30
N ARG A 106 -5.55 16.20 11.58
CA ARG A 106 -6.51 17.20 12.09
C ARG A 106 -7.57 16.55 12.96
N ARG A 107 -7.93 15.30 12.68
CA ARG A 107 -8.87 14.50 13.48
C ARG A 107 -8.21 14.02 14.77
N GLU A 108 -7.01 13.46 14.64
CA GLU A 108 -6.30 12.79 15.73
C GLU A 108 -5.25 13.73 16.35
N GLY A 109 -5.59 14.33 17.49
CA GLY A 109 -4.70 15.25 18.22
C GLY A 109 -3.41 14.60 18.74
N GLU A 110 -3.39 13.27 18.88
CA GLU A 110 -2.24 12.50 19.37
C GLU A 110 -1.21 12.13 18.29
N ILE A 111 -1.55 12.30 17.01
CA ILE A 111 -0.62 12.01 15.92
C ILE A 111 0.38 13.15 15.80
N ASP A 112 1.68 12.78 15.78
CA ASP A 112 2.74 13.74 15.54
C ASP A 112 2.52 14.48 14.20
N ARG A 113 2.47 15.81 14.27
CA ARG A 113 2.37 16.67 13.09
C ARG A 113 3.54 16.44 12.12
N GLY A 114 4.69 15.99 12.62
CA GLY A 114 5.86 15.57 11.85
C GLY A 114 5.77 14.18 11.21
N GLY A 115 4.72 13.40 11.50
CA GLY A 115 4.58 12.02 11.03
C GLY A 115 4.65 11.87 9.51
N ARG A 116 5.25 10.77 9.04
CA ARG A 116 5.61 10.58 7.63
C ARG A 116 4.58 9.85 6.81
N PHE A 117 3.66 9.12 7.45
CA PHE A 117 2.57 8.42 6.78
C PHE A 117 1.86 9.29 5.74
N LEU A 118 1.42 8.68 4.66
CA LEU A 118 0.75 9.34 3.54
C LEU A 118 -0.72 9.61 3.85
N GLY A 119 -1.38 8.68 4.53
CA GLY A 119 -2.78 8.73 4.90
C GLY A 119 -3.21 7.44 5.60
N LEU A 120 -4.51 7.32 5.81
CA LEU A 120 -5.19 6.16 6.35
C LEU A 120 -6.08 5.57 5.25
N LEU A 121 -6.04 4.25 5.05
CA LEU A 121 -7.05 3.54 4.27
C LEU A 121 -8.10 3.00 5.23
N GLU A 122 -9.36 3.37 5.00
CA GLU A 122 -10.53 2.92 5.77
C GLU A 122 -11.40 2.04 4.87
N GLY A 123 -11.85 0.88 5.37
CA GLY A 123 -12.68 -0.05 4.60
C GLY A 123 -13.05 -1.26 5.44
N ARG A 124 -12.82 -2.47 4.91
CA ARG A 124 -13.03 -3.73 5.66
C ARG A 124 -12.20 -3.78 6.96
N THR A 125 -11.04 -3.17 6.94
CA THR A 125 -10.17 -2.93 8.09
C THR A 125 -9.59 -1.52 7.93
N GLU A 126 -8.50 -1.20 8.59
CA GLU A 126 -7.77 0.05 8.40
C GLU A 126 -6.28 -0.20 8.28
N TYR A 127 -5.60 0.61 7.47
CA TYR A 127 -4.13 0.60 7.36
C TYR A 127 -3.58 2.01 7.36
N MET A 128 -2.58 2.25 8.21
CA MET A 128 -1.74 3.43 8.05
C MET A 128 -0.82 3.23 6.85
N VAL A 129 -0.85 4.18 5.90
CA VAL A 129 -0.14 4.06 4.62
C VAL A 129 1.20 4.76 4.67
N TYR A 130 2.26 4.06 4.26
CA TYR A 130 3.62 4.59 4.15
C TYR A 130 4.19 4.34 2.76
N ASP A 131 5.17 5.14 2.39
CA ASP A 131 6.01 4.92 1.20
C ASP A 131 7.47 5.14 1.59
N VAL A 132 8.29 4.11 1.40
CA VAL A 132 9.72 4.10 1.66
C VAL A 132 10.49 4.75 0.49
N GLY A 133 9.87 4.83 -0.69
CA GLY A 133 10.47 5.33 -1.92
C GLY A 133 11.39 4.32 -2.61
N GLU A 134 12.14 4.79 -3.61
CA GLU A 134 13.03 3.94 -4.41
C GLU A 134 14.38 3.69 -3.75
N LYS A 135 14.92 4.69 -3.04
CA LYS A 135 16.26 4.67 -2.44
C LYS A 135 16.23 5.28 -1.03
N PRO A 136 15.60 4.59 -0.08
CA PRO A 136 15.55 5.08 1.30
C PRO A 136 16.94 5.12 1.94
N ASN A 137 17.10 6.02 2.90
CA ASN A 137 18.19 5.96 3.87
C ASN A 137 17.70 5.33 5.18
N GLU A 138 18.64 4.78 5.96
CA GLU A 138 18.36 4.07 7.21
C GLU A 138 17.66 4.95 8.24
N VAL A 139 18.05 6.23 8.34
CA VAL A 139 17.42 7.19 9.26
C VAL A 139 15.93 7.37 8.94
N THR A 140 15.57 7.34 7.66
CA THR A 140 14.19 7.47 7.21
C THR A 140 13.38 6.24 7.58
N ILE A 141 13.92 5.05 7.31
CA ILE A 141 13.30 3.76 7.66
C ILE A 141 13.14 3.64 9.18
N LYS A 142 14.19 3.93 9.95
CA LYS A 142 14.16 3.86 11.42
C LYS A 142 13.03 4.72 12.00
N ARG A 143 12.98 6.00 11.61
CA ARG A 143 11.93 6.92 12.07
C ARG A 143 10.53 6.47 11.63
N MET A 144 10.40 5.89 10.44
CA MET A 144 9.12 5.33 9.98
C MET A 144 8.69 4.14 10.85
N LYS A 145 9.60 3.21 11.17
CA LYS A 145 9.33 2.09 12.06
C LYS A 145 9.02 2.56 13.50
N ASP A 146 9.72 3.57 13.99
CA ASP A 146 9.46 4.17 15.32
C ASP A 146 8.08 4.83 15.40
N GLU A 147 7.59 5.36 14.28
CA GLU A 147 6.22 5.86 14.14
C GLU A 147 5.20 4.71 14.12
N MET A 148 5.45 3.67 13.31
CA MET A 148 4.60 2.48 13.21
C MET A 148 4.39 1.79 14.57
N ARG A 149 5.45 1.66 15.37
CA ARG A 149 5.37 1.10 16.74
C ARG A 149 4.45 1.87 17.67
N LYS A 150 4.09 3.11 17.34
CA LYS A 150 3.23 3.97 18.16
C LYS A 150 1.81 4.10 17.62
N LEU A 151 1.47 3.41 16.53
CA LEU A 151 0.14 3.51 15.91
C LEU A 151 -0.99 3.06 16.84
N TYR A 152 -0.72 2.13 17.77
CA TYR A 152 -1.69 1.71 18.77
C TYR A 152 -2.24 2.87 19.61
N LYS A 153 -1.49 3.97 19.76
CA LYS A 153 -1.93 5.16 20.51
C LYS A 153 -3.11 5.86 19.85
N VAL A 154 -3.23 5.71 18.54
CA VAL A 154 -4.28 6.34 17.73
C VAL A 154 -5.26 5.29 17.21
N GLY A 155 -5.33 4.14 17.88
CA GLY A 155 -6.27 3.06 17.56
C GLY A 155 -5.95 2.24 16.31
N VAL A 156 -4.85 2.53 15.61
CA VAL A 156 -4.49 1.85 14.36
C VAL A 156 -3.49 0.73 14.65
N TYR A 157 -3.81 -0.49 14.22
CA TYR A 157 -2.99 -1.68 14.49
C TYR A 157 -2.38 -2.33 13.25
N ARG A 158 -2.56 -1.73 12.07
CA ARG A 158 -2.00 -2.25 10.82
C ARG A 158 -1.35 -1.16 10.00
N ALA A 159 -0.32 -1.55 9.24
CA ALA A 159 0.36 -0.65 8.33
C ALA A 159 0.55 -1.30 6.96
N VAL A 160 0.47 -0.50 5.91
CA VAL A 160 0.94 -0.87 4.57
C VAL A 160 2.09 0.04 4.18
N VAL A 161 3.13 -0.57 3.63
CA VAL A 161 4.37 0.08 3.27
C VAL A 161 4.68 -0.22 1.82
N PHE A 162 4.63 0.83 1.02
CA PHE A 162 5.01 0.78 -0.37
C PHE A 162 6.52 0.96 -0.55
N TYR A 163 7.12 0.19 -1.46
CA TYR A 163 8.53 0.32 -1.86
C TYR A 163 8.67 0.43 -3.37
N GLY A 164 9.60 1.27 -3.85
CA GLY A 164 9.80 1.51 -5.27
C GLY A 164 10.87 0.64 -5.94
N SER A 165 11.59 -0.19 -5.18
CA SER A 165 12.67 -1.03 -5.71
C SER A 165 12.98 -2.23 -4.81
N GLY A 166 13.67 -3.23 -5.35
CA GLY A 166 14.21 -4.36 -4.57
C GLY A 166 15.18 -3.90 -3.47
N GLU A 167 16.02 -2.89 -3.75
CA GLU A 167 16.93 -2.29 -2.77
C GLU A 167 16.17 -1.66 -1.60
N ALA A 168 15.07 -0.94 -1.89
CA ALA A 168 14.22 -0.36 -0.85
C ALA A 168 13.54 -1.43 0.00
N ARG A 169 13.08 -2.53 -0.63
CA ARG A 169 12.51 -3.70 0.06
C ARG A 169 13.53 -4.32 1.02
N GLU A 170 14.74 -4.57 0.55
CA GLU A 170 15.81 -5.16 1.36
C GLU A 170 16.21 -4.26 2.53
N LYS A 171 16.38 -2.95 2.29
CA LYS A 171 16.69 -1.99 3.35
C LYS A 171 15.58 -1.87 4.39
N TYR A 172 14.31 -1.97 3.97
CA TYR A 172 13.18 -1.98 4.90
C TYR A 172 13.23 -3.21 5.81
N GLY A 173 13.54 -4.38 5.23
CA GLY A 173 13.75 -5.64 5.93
C GLY A 173 12.46 -6.34 6.35
N THR A 174 12.61 -7.34 7.22
CA THR A 174 11.54 -8.24 7.68
C THR A 174 11.32 -8.20 9.19
N GLU A 175 11.65 -7.06 9.80
CA GLU A 175 11.48 -6.83 11.22
C GLU A 175 10.00 -6.60 11.55
N GLY A 176 9.42 -7.49 12.36
CA GLY A 176 8.10 -7.31 12.97
C GLY A 176 8.13 -6.17 13.98
N LEU A 177 7.08 -5.35 13.98
CA LEU A 177 6.96 -4.13 14.77
C LEU A 177 5.90 -4.25 15.89
N GLY A 178 5.27 -5.42 16.03
CA GLY A 178 4.20 -5.66 16.99
C GLY A 178 2.84 -5.15 16.52
N LEU A 179 2.68 -4.95 15.21
CA LEU A 179 1.40 -4.67 14.58
C LEU A 179 0.59 -5.97 14.46
N THR A 180 -0.72 -5.83 14.28
CA THR A 180 -1.56 -6.96 13.86
C THR A 180 -1.17 -7.44 12.46
N GLU A 181 -0.85 -6.49 11.57
CA GLU A 181 -0.43 -6.78 10.20
C GLU A 181 0.46 -5.65 9.65
N GLN A 182 1.49 -6.02 8.90
CA GLN A 182 2.45 -5.08 8.31
C GLN A 182 2.75 -5.49 6.87
N LEU A 183 1.97 -4.94 5.93
CA LEU A 183 2.10 -5.30 4.52
C LEU A 183 3.25 -4.53 3.88
N ALA A 184 4.18 -5.23 3.23
CA ALA A 184 5.24 -4.60 2.45
C ALA A 184 5.03 -4.91 0.96
N LEU A 185 4.61 -3.92 0.19
CA LEU A 185 4.13 -4.11 -1.18
C LEU A 185 4.91 -3.24 -2.20
N PRO A 186 5.15 -3.74 -3.42
CA PRO A 186 5.77 -2.93 -4.47
C PRO A 186 4.84 -1.80 -4.89
N TYR A 187 5.41 -0.67 -5.31
CA TYR A 187 4.67 0.44 -5.89
C TYR A 187 5.01 0.59 -7.38
N PRO A 188 3.99 0.73 -8.26
CA PRO A 188 2.55 0.81 -7.95
C PRO A 188 1.83 -0.55 -7.88
N GLU A 189 2.46 -1.66 -8.25
CA GLU A 189 1.80 -2.95 -8.52
C GLU A 189 1.02 -3.50 -7.32
N GLY A 190 1.53 -3.28 -6.11
CA GLY A 190 0.90 -3.73 -4.87
C GLY A 190 -0.38 -2.98 -4.50
N ILE A 191 -0.66 -1.83 -5.12
CA ILE A 191 -1.92 -1.10 -4.92
C ILE A 191 -3.09 -1.96 -5.40
N GLU A 192 -2.97 -2.60 -6.56
CA GLU A 192 -4.04 -3.42 -7.12
C GLU A 192 -4.33 -4.63 -6.23
N LEU A 193 -3.28 -5.25 -5.69
CA LEU A 193 -3.42 -6.34 -4.73
C LEU A 193 -4.15 -5.87 -3.46
N LEU A 194 -3.83 -4.67 -2.97
CA LEU A 194 -4.52 -4.10 -1.81
C LEU A 194 -5.98 -3.72 -2.13
N ARG A 195 -6.26 -3.18 -3.33
CA ARG A 195 -7.64 -2.91 -3.80
C ARG A 195 -8.49 -4.19 -3.75
N LYS A 196 -7.99 -5.27 -4.35
CA LYS A 196 -8.64 -6.59 -4.29
C LYS A 196 -8.85 -7.07 -2.85
N HIS A 197 -7.86 -6.86 -1.97
CA HIS A 197 -7.99 -7.22 -0.56
C HIS A 197 -9.09 -6.44 0.19
N GLY A 198 -9.35 -5.19 -0.22
CA GLY A 198 -10.46 -4.41 0.32
C GLY A 198 -11.82 -4.96 -0.09
N GLU A 199 -11.93 -5.43 -1.33
CA GLU A 199 -13.16 -5.99 -1.89
C GLU A 199 -13.44 -7.40 -1.36
N ARG A 200 -12.40 -8.20 -1.13
CA ARG A 200 -12.50 -9.61 -0.70
C ARG A 200 -11.29 -10.05 0.12
N ASP A 201 -11.47 -11.07 0.96
CA ASP A 201 -10.40 -11.63 1.77
C ASP A 201 -9.42 -12.45 0.92
N ILE A 202 -8.47 -11.79 0.24
CA ILE A 202 -7.54 -12.52 -0.64
C ILE A 202 -6.63 -13.50 0.11
N VAL A 203 -6.46 -13.35 1.44
CA VAL A 203 -5.72 -14.30 2.27
C VAL A 203 -6.51 -15.61 2.37
N LYS A 204 -7.80 -15.55 2.74
CA LYS A 204 -8.66 -16.74 2.77
C LYS A 204 -8.92 -17.31 1.38
N GLU A 205 -9.06 -16.46 0.36
CA GLU A 205 -9.22 -16.89 -1.03
C GLU A 205 -8.01 -17.69 -1.53
N ALA A 206 -6.79 -17.18 -1.26
CA ALA A 206 -5.55 -17.86 -1.64
C ALA A 206 -5.44 -19.25 -0.99
N ALA A 207 -5.78 -19.37 0.30
CA ALA A 207 -5.80 -20.66 0.98
C ALA A 207 -6.81 -21.63 0.33
N ARG A 208 -8.04 -21.18 0.07
CA ARG A 208 -9.07 -22.03 -0.59
C ARG A 208 -8.70 -22.39 -2.03
N LYS A 209 -8.06 -21.50 -2.77
CA LYS A 209 -7.55 -21.81 -4.12
C LYS A 209 -6.47 -22.90 -4.09
N ALA A 210 -5.62 -22.89 -3.07
CA ALA A 210 -4.52 -23.86 -2.94
C ALA A 210 -4.95 -25.25 -2.45
N PHE A 211 -6.04 -25.35 -1.67
CA PHE A 211 -6.42 -26.59 -0.97
C PHE A 211 -7.90 -27.01 -1.10
N GLY A 212 -8.77 -26.15 -1.64
CA GLY A 212 -10.21 -26.33 -1.60
C GLY A 212 -10.77 -26.08 -0.20
N GLU A 213 -10.91 -27.15 0.59
CA GLU A 213 -11.36 -27.06 1.99
C GLU A 213 -10.19 -26.82 2.95
N VAL A 214 -10.41 -25.91 3.90
CA VAL A 214 -9.44 -25.55 4.94
C VAL A 214 -10.13 -25.54 6.30
N ARG A 215 -9.39 -25.87 7.36
CA ARG A 215 -9.87 -25.87 8.74
C ARG A 215 -9.26 -24.72 9.54
N GLU A 216 -9.85 -24.42 10.69
CA GLU A 216 -9.26 -23.49 11.65
C GLU A 216 -7.82 -23.94 12.00
N PRO A 217 -6.89 -22.98 12.19
CA PRO A 217 -5.50 -23.30 12.44
C PRO A 217 -5.31 -23.95 13.81
N GLU A 218 -4.50 -25.01 13.87
CA GLU A 218 -4.08 -25.61 15.15
C GLU A 218 -2.91 -24.82 15.78
N TRP A 219 -2.23 -24.00 14.98
CA TRP A 219 -1.14 -23.12 15.41
C TRP A 219 -1.55 -21.65 15.27
N SER A 220 -1.44 -20.85 16.33
CA SER A 220 -1.96 -19.47 16.40
C SER A 220 -1.38 -18.49 15.36
N GLU A 221 -0.25 -18.83 14.76
CA GLU A 221 0.45 -18.03 13.77
C GLU A 221 0.12 -18.45 12.33
N ALA A 222 -0.64 -19.54 12.15
CA ALA A 222 -1.14 -20.00 10.87
C ALA A 222 -2.48 -19.35 10.50
N ASP A 223 -2.74 -19.26 9.21
CA ASP A 223 -4.01 -18.78 8.66
C ASP A 223 -5.08 -19.88 8.64
N CYS A 224 -4.66 -21.13 8.41
CA CYS A 224 -5.52 -22.31 8.45
C CYS A 224 -4.71 -23.60 8.58
N THR A 225 -5.40 -24.72 8.72
CA THR A 225 -4.82 -26.07 8.59
C THR A 225 -5.38 -26.75 7.34
N ALA A 226 -4.50 -27.33 6.52
CA ALA A 226 -4.86 -28.09 5.32
C ALA A 226 -3.90 -29.27 5.14
N GLU A 227 -4.42 -30.41 4.68
CA GLU A 227 -3.62 -31.63 4.45
C GLU A 227 -2.79 -32.08 5.68
N GLY A 228 -3.29 -31.80 6.90
CA GLY A 228 -2.58 -32.11 8.15
C GLY A 228 -1.39 -31.18 8.46
N LYS A 229 -1.20 -30.10 7.69
CA LYS A 229 -0.13 -29.12 7.86
C LYS A 229 -0.70 -27.73 8.16
N GLN A 230 0.11 -26.89 8.80
CA GLN A 230 -0.23 -25.49 9.07
C GLN A 230 0.06 -24.65 7.84
N VAL A 231 -0.86 -23.77 7.46
CA VAL A 231 -0.74 -22.93 6.27
C VAL A 231 -0.57 -21.48 6.67
N VAL A 232 0.47 -20.83 6.13
CA VAL A 232 0.67 -19.37 6.24
C VAL A 232 0.57 -18.75 4.85
N VAL A 233 -0.32 -17.80 4.68
CA VAL A 233 -0.54 -17.10 3.42
C VAL A 233 0.21 -15.78 3.41
N LEU A 234 1.16 -15.64 2.48
CA LEU A 234 2.05 -14.48 2.33
C LEU A 234 1.84 -13.72 1.02
N VAL A 235 0.67 -13.85 0.37
CA VAL A 235 0.35 -13.13 -0.89
C VAL A 235 0.52 -11.61 -0.76
N LEU A 236 0.13 -11.03 0.38
CA LEU A 236 0.30 -9.60 0.68
C LEU A 236 1.67 -9.25 1.31
N ASN A 237 2.58 -10.22 1.39
CA ASN A 237 3.91 -10.07 2.00
C ASN A 237 3.85 -9.41 3.40
N ASP A 238 3.03 -9.99 4.28
CA ASP A 238 2.90 -9.55 5.67
C ASP A 238 4.19 -9.84 6.46
N ILE A 239 4.85 -8.78 6.88
CA ILE A 239 6.12 -8.82 7.60
C ILE A 239 5.95 -9.36 9.02
N GLU A 240 4.80 -9.14 9.67
CA GLU A 240 4.58 -9.66 11.02
C GLU A 240 4.52 -11.19 11.01
N LYS A 241 3.83 -11.79 10.04
CA LYS A 241 3.83 -13.25 9.82
C LYS A 241 5.22 -13.77 9.48
N ARG A 242 5.96 -13.09 8.60
CA ARG A 242 7.33 -13.48 8.24
C ARG A 242 8.27 -13.47 9.45
N ALA A 243 8.17 -12.45 10.30
CA ALA A 243 8.95 -12.35 11.54
C ALA A 243 8.59 -13.46 12.53
N LYS A 244 7.30 -13.76 12.72
CA LYS A 244 6.83 -14.87 13.57
C LYS A 244 7.33 -16.23 13.07
N LEU A 245 7.23 -16.49 11.77
CA LEU A 245 7.76 -17.71 11.14
C LEU A 245 9.26 -17.86 11.36
N LYS A 246 10.02 -16.78 11.13
CA LYS A 246 11.47 -16.79 11.33
C LYS A 246 11.83 -17.10 12.79
N ASN A 247 11.20 -16.40 13.73
CA ASN A 247 11.41 -16.62 15.17
C ASN A 247 11.06 -18.05 15.58
N TYR A 248 9.97 -18.61 15.04
CA TYR A 248 9.55 -19.98 15.29
C TYR A 248 10.64 -20.99 14.86
N PHE A 249 11.14 -20.89 13.63
CA PHE A 249 12.17 -21.80 13.14
C PHE A 249 13.51 -21.64 13.87
N GLU A 250 13.89 -20.40 14.23
CA GLU A 250 15.09 -20.15 15.03
C GLU A 250 14.99 -20.79 16.42
N LEU A 251 13.85 -20.66 17.10
CA LEU A 251 13.60 -21.28 18.41
C LEU A 251 13.54 -22.81 18.33
N ALA A 252 12.88 -23.37 17.31
CA ALA A 252 12.79 -24.81 17.14
C ALA A 252 14.16 -25.45 16.90
N LYS A 253 15.01 -24.77 16.10
CA LYS A 253 16.41 -25.17 15.89
C LYS A 253 17.22 -25.14 17.19
N TYR A 254 17.05 -24.09 18.00
CA TYR A 254 17.76 -23.95 19.28
C TYR A 254 17.33 -25.00 20.32
N ARG A 255 16.03 -25.33 20.37
CA ARG A 255 15.47 -26.28 21.35
C ARG A 255 15.53 -27.74 20.94
N HIS A 256 16.02 -28.03 19.72
CA HIS A 256 16.01 -29.38 19.14
C HIS A 256 14.63 -30.07 19.17
N THR A 257 13.55 -29.28 19.06
CA THR A 257 12.17 -29.78 19.08
C THR A 257 11.71 -30.19 17.69
N LYS A 258 10.74 -31.11 17.61
CA LYS A 258 10.05 -31.42 16.37
C LYS A 258 9.41 -30.14 15.82
N VAL A 259 9.70 -29.83 14.56
CA VAL A 259 9.17 -28.67 13.85
C VAL A 259 7.78 -29.02 13.32
N GLN A 260 6.84 -28.10 13.48
CA GLN A 260 5.54 -28.12 12.83
C GLN A 260 5.76 -28.04 11.32
N GLU A 261 5.04 -28.86 10.57
CA GLU A 261 5.07 -28.78 9.11
C GLU A 261 4.24 -27.57 8.66
N VAL A 262 4.91 -26.64 7.98
CA VAL A 262 4.32 -25.39 7.49
C VAL A 262 4.35 -25.37 5.96
N ILE A 263 3.21 -25.03 5.36
CA ILE A 263 3.09 -24.68 3.95
C ILE A 263 2.94 -23.16 3.84
N ILE A 264 3.75 -22.52 3.00
CA ILE A 264 3.59 -21.12 2.64
C ILE A 264 2.83 -21.01 1.32
N VAL A 265 1.74 -20.25 1.31
CA VAL A 265 1.01 -19.90 0.08
C VAL A 265 1.37 -18.48 -0.33
N CYS A 266 1.88 -18.29 -1.54
CA CYS A 266 2.31 -16.99 -2.04
C CYS A 266 1.93 -16.78 -3.51
N LEU A 267 2.19 -15.58 -4.04
CA LEU A 267 2.12 -15.34 -5.48
C LEU A 267 3.33 -15.98 -6.18
N LYS A 268 3.19 -16.26 -7.48
CA LYS A 268 4.24 -16.90 -8.28
C LYS A 268 5.54 -16.10 -8.28
N GLU A 269 5.46 -14.77 -8.34
CA GLU A 269 6.62 -13.87 -8.35
C GLU A 269 7.36 -13.85 -7.00
N GLN A 270 6.72 -14.34 -5.93
CA GLN A 270 7.29 -14.39 -4.58
C GLN A 270 7.97 -15.73 -4.27
N GLU A 271 7.75 -16.76 -5.09
CA GLU A 271 8.15 -18.14 -4.83
C GLU A 271 9.66 -18.28 -4.56
N GLU A 272 10.50 -17.73 -5.44
CA GLU A 272 11.95 -17.81 -5.30
C GLU A 272 12.43 -17.15 -4.00
N THR A 273 11.83 -16.02 -3.63
CA THR A 273 12.18 -15.30 -2.40
C THR A 273 11.86 -16.17 -1.18
N PHE A 274 10.66 -16.75 -1.10
CA PHE A 274 10.24 -17.54 0.06
C PHE A 274 10.88 -18.92 0.12
N ARG A 275 11.20 -19.57 -1.01
CA ARG A 275 12.02 -20.79 -1.02
C ARG A 275 13.41 -20.56 -0.42
N LYS A 276 14.02 -19.40 -0.73
CA LYS A 276 15.33 -19.02 -0.19
C LYS A 276 15.27 -18.69 1.30
N GLU A 277 14.23 -17.99 1.75
CA GLU A 277 14.08 -17.55 3.14
C GLU A 277 13.62 -18.68 4.07
N TYR A 278 12.77 -19.57 3.58
CA TYR A 278 12.15 -20.67 4.35
C TYR A 278 12.36 -22.03 3.66
N PRO A 279 13.61 -22.52 3.55
CA PRO A 279 13.93 -23.76 2.82
C PRO A 279 13.32 -25.03 3.46
N MET A 280 12.85 -24.93 4.70
CA MET A 280 12.17 -26.00 5.44
C MET A 280 10.66 -26.05 5.19
N CYS A 281 10.08 -25.02 4.56
CA CYS A 281 8.65 -24.96 4.28
C CYS A 281 8.34 -25.51 2.88
N GLU A 282 7.20 -26.16 2.74
CA GLU A 282 6.60 -26.39 1.42
C GLU A 282 6.07 -25.06 0.89
N ILE A 283 6.32 -24.74 -0.38
CA ILE A 283 5.83 -23.51 -1.01
C ILE A 283 4.79 -23.86 -2.07
N ARG A 284 3.61 -23.24 -2.00
CA ARG A 284 2.56 -23.33 -3.01
C ARG A 284 2.25 -21.94 -3.57
N THR A 285 2.06 -21.85 -4.88
CA THR A 285 1.77 -20.60 -5.57
C THR A 285 0.32 -20.54 -6.02
N VAL A 286 -0.25 -19.34 -6.03
CA VAL A 286 -1.63 -19.07 -6.49
C VAL A 286 -1.69 -17.80 -7.33
N GLU A 287 -2.74 -17.67 -8.13
CA GLU A 287 -3.10 -16.46 -8.88
C GLU A 287 -4.37 -15.81 -8.30
N ILE A 288 -4.34 -14.50 -8.09
CA ILE A 288 -5.37 -13.71 -7.37
C ILE A 288 -5.83 -12.51 -8.20
#